data_AF-A0DEW2-F1
#
_entry.id   AF-A0DEW2-F1
#
_cell.length_a   1.000
_cell.length_b   1.000
_cell.length_c   1.000
_cell.angle_alpha   90.00
_cell.angle_beta   90.00
_cell.angle_gamma   90.00
#
_symmetry.space_group_name_H-M   'P 1'
#
loop_
_entity.id
_entity.type
_entity.pdbx_description
1 polymer ?
#
loop_
_entity_poly.entity_id
_entity_poly.type
_entity_poly.pdbx_seq_one_letter_code
_entity_poly.pdbx_strand_id
1 'polypeptide(L)'
;MLSEQIVNPEPGIATEFENKLVCHICDDELERPNHCDFCGKSTCSNCIVKRRKSKDDAFHPVCEYCERLFLERILILSAKKQKDDLANSLDQANTELANKRQQLYSFKNVFHNNPESTTSEQKIQKLDEDIIEATYQKNLLLSQLQEIESEKIQIKQSNIEKAQSVDIKQVKLQETTNKAQKSKDELEDIQRQIDEFLANLPNLEAEQKSAITQLDFSNYEQIFRGSNLPELMNQQAIKQSQIMQQPSSKKKKEDNKECNIY
;
A
#
# COMPACT_ATOMS: atom_id res chain seq x y z
N MET A 1 27.69 -34.52 5.32
CA MET A 1 26.43 -35.28 5.13
C MET A 1 25.40 -34.68 6.08
N LEU A 2 24.73 -33.60 5.68
CA LEU A 2 23.58 -33.04 6.40
C LEU A 2 22.47 -32.94 5.37
N SER A 3 21.58 -33.94 5.40
CA SER A 3 20.36 -33.98 4.61
C SER A 3 19.40 -32.92 5.16
N GLU A 4 19.37 -31.74 4.55
CA GLU A 4 18.32 -30.76 4.80
C GLU A 4 16.98 -31.33 4.30
N GLN A 5 16.22 -31.88 5.23
CA GLN A 5 14.80 -32.13 5.05
C GLN A 5 14.12 -30.76 4.90
N ILE A 6 13.80 -30.43 3.65
CA ILE A 6 12.84 -29.38 3.35
C ILE A 6 11.51 -29.89 3.89
N VAL A 7 11.15 -29.45 5.09
CA VAL A 7 9.81 -29.63 5.64
C VAL A 7 8.88 -28.81 4.74
N ASN A 8 8.19 -29.49 3.83
CA ASN A 8 7.07 -28.90 3.11
C ASN A 8 6.01 -28.55 4.17
N PRO A 9 5.55 -27.29 4.27
CA PRO A 9 4.49 -26.96 5.20
C PRO A 9 3.24 -27.77 4.82
N GLU A 10 2.65 -28.47 5.79
CA GLU A 10 1.45 -29.27 5.59
C GLU A 10 0.31 -28.39 5.03
N PRO A 11 -0.48 -28.91 4.07
CA PRO A 11 -1.62 -28.20 3.48
C PRO A 11 -2.80 -28.25 4.46
N GLY A 12 -2.68 -27.54 5.58
CA GLY A 12 -3.68 -27.52 6.62
C GLY A 12 -3.62 -26.19 7.34
N ILE A 13 -4.76 -25.49 7.36
CA ILE A 13 -4.97 -24.19 8.02
C ILE A 13 -4.51 -23.00 7.15
N ALA A 14 -5.19 -22.84 6.01
CA ALA A 14 -5.44 -21.51 5.46
C ALA A 14 -6.45 -20.79 6.38
N THR A 15 -6.02 -20.33 7.55
CA THR A 15 -6.78 -19.32 8.30
C THR A 15 -6.69 -18.02 7.52
N GLU A 16 -7.82 -17.63 6.96
CA GLU A 16 -8.30 -16.28 6.69
C GLU A 16 -7.31 -15.17 7.10
N PHE A 17 -6.33 -14.93 6.23
CA PHE A 17 -5.90 -13.57 5.98
C PHE A 17 -6.37 -13.27 4.57
N GLU A 18 -7.41 -12.46 4.46
CA GLU A 18 -7.80 -11.73 3.26
C GLU A 18 -6.66 -10.79 2.86
N ASN A 19 -5.50 -11.35 2.52
CA ASN A 19 -4.40 -10.62 1.93
C ASN A 19 -4.75 -10.43 0.47
N LYS A 20 -5.49 -9.34 0.23
CA LYS A 20 -5.63 -8.62 -1.05
C LYS A 20 -4.23 -8.18 -1.54
N LEU A 21 -3.38 -9.15 -1.87
CA LEU A 21 -2.10 -8.93 -2.52
C LEU A 21 -2.39 -8.71 -4.00
N VAL A 22 -1.98 -7.55 -4.52
CA VAL A 22 -2.18 -7.12 -5.92
C VAL A 22 -1.85 -8.23 -6.94
N CYS A 23 -0.87 -9.09 -6.66
CA CYS A 23 -0.49 -10.21 -7.54
C CYS A 23 -1.47 -11.40 -7.60
N HIS A 24 -2.41 -11.50 -6.64
CA HIS A 24 -3.45 -12.52 -6.56
C HIS A 24 -4.86 -11.96 -6.77
N ILE A 25 -5.01 -10.64 -6.78
CA ILE A 25 -6.23 -9.95 -7.21
C ILE A 25 -6.04 -9.59 -8.68
N CYS A 26 -6.48 -10.48 -9.57
CA CYS A 26 -6.70 -10.14 -10.97
C CYS A 26 -8.16 -9.75 -11.12
N ASP A 27 -8.47 -8.65 -11.84
CA ASP A 27 -9.82 -8.33 -12.27
C ASP A 27 -10.44 -9.57 -12.96
N ASP A 28 -11.74 -9.80 -12.79
CA ASP A 28 -12.40 -11.01 -13.29
C ASP A 28 -12.32 -11.16 -14.83
N GLU A 29 -11.90 -10.11 -15.54
CA GLU A 29 -11.64 -10.08 -16.98
C GLU A 29 -10.24 -10.59 -17.38
N LEU A 30 -9.30 -10.70 -16.43
CA LEU A 30 -7.97 -11.28 -16.63
C LEU A 30 -8.03 -12.80 -16.35
N GLU A 31 -7.84 -13.61 -17.39
CA GLU A 31 -7.63 -15.05 -17.22
C GLU A 31 -6.50 -15.30 -16.21
N ARG A 32 -6.68 -16.30 -15.33
CA ARG A 32 -5.67 -16.75 -14.35
C ARG A 32 -5.06 -18.09 -14.82
N PRO A 33 -4.28 -18.12 -15.91
CA PRO A 33 -3.86 -19.37 -16.56
C PRO A 33 -2.78 -20.14 -15.79
N ASN A 34 -2.26 -19.57 -14.70
CA ASN A 34 -1.13 -20.12 -13.99
C ASN A 34 -1.38 -20.19 -12.48
N HIS A 35 -0.77 -21.18 -11.85
CA HIS A 35 -0.76 -21.34 -10.41
C HIS A 35 0.67 -21.18 -9.89
N CYS A 36 0.79 -20.62 -8.70
CA CYS A 36 2.08 -20.56 -8.01
C CYS A 36 2.39 -21.90 -7.36
N ASP A 37 3.51 -22.52 -7.71
CA ASP A 37 3.95 -23.80 -7.14
C ASP A 37 4.34 -23.72 -5.66
N PHE A 38 4.50 -22.51 -5.12
CA PHE A 38 4.84 -22.27 -3.72
C PHE A 38 3.62 -22.09 -2.81
N CYS A 39 2.60 -21.35 -3.26
CA CYS A 39 1.41 -21.04 -2.45
C CYS A 39 0.10 -21.66 -2.99
N GLY A 40 0.13 -22.31 -4.16
CA GLY A 40 -1.02 -22.93 -4.81
C GLY A 40 -2.07 -21.97 -5.37
N LYS A 41 -1.94 -20.66 -5.14
CA LYS A 41 -2.92 -19.66 -5.59
C LYS A 41 -2.77 -19.37 -7.08
N SER A 42 -3.90 -19.13 -7.75
CA SER A 42 -3.92 -18.65 -9.13
C SER A 42 -3.32 -17.25 -9.21
N THR A 43 -2.58 -16.99 -10.29
CA THR A 43 -1.84 -15.74 -10.50
C THR A 43 -2.01 -15.24 -11.94
N CYS A 44 -2.07 -13.92 -12.10
CA CYS A 44 -1.96 -13.27 -13.40
C CYS A 44 -0.63 -13.64 -14.07
N SER A 45 -0.61 -13.77 -15.40
CA SER A 45 0.60 -14.07 -16.18
C SER A 45 1.74 -13.07 -15.93
N ASN A 46 1.40 -11.80 -15.69
CA ASN A 46 2.38 -10.74 -15.43
C ASN A 46 2.99 -10.78 -14.03
N CYS A 47 2.44 -11.60 -13.12
CA CYS A 47 2.88 -11.68 -11.72
C CYS A 47 3.67 -12.96 -11.42
N ILE A 48 4.08 -13.68 -12.47
CA ILE A 48 4.81 -14.95 -12.36
C ILE A 48 6.28 -14.70 -12.62
N VAL A 49 7.08 -15.23 -11.73
CA VAL A 49 8.51 -15.36 -11.92
C VAL A 49 8.86 -16.84 -12.01
N LYS A 50 9.67 -17.18 -13.01
CA LYS A 50 10.14 -18.55 -13.22
C LYS A 50 11.39 -18.76 -12.40
N ARG A 51 11.35 -19.72 -11.47
CA ARG A 51 12.51 -20.08 -10.65
C ARG A 51 12.84 -21.56 -10.80
N ARG A 52 14.13 -21.89 -10.86
CA ARG A 52 14.58 -23.29 -10.73
C ARG A 52 14.54 -23.74 -9.28
N LYS A 53 13.99 -24.91 -9.03
CA LYS A 53 14.18 -25.58 -7.73
C LYS A 53 15.62 -26.09 -7.68
N SER A 54 16.27 -26.05 -6.52
CA SER A 54 17.65 -26.54 -6.39
C SER A 54 17.81 -28.04 -6.68
N LYS A 55 16.71 -28.81 -6.68
CA LYS A 55 16.70 -30.26 -6.91
C LYS A 55 16.23 -30.67 -8.30
N ASP A 56 15.59 -29.78 -9.04
CA ASP A 56 15.09 -30.04 -10.39
C ASP A 56 15.49 -28.88 -11.31
N ASP A 57 16.06 -29.20 -12.47
CA ASP A 57 16.37 -28.21 -13.51
C ASP A 57 15.10 -27.60 -14.17
N ALA A 58 13.92 -28.03 -13.73
CA ALA A 58 12.65 -27.49 -14.14
C ALA A 58 12.42 -26.07 -13.58
N PHE A 59 11.87 -25.21 -14.43
CA PHE A 59 11.39 -23.90 -14.03
C PHE A 59 9.97 -24.01 -13.51
N HIS A 60 9.79 -23.65 -12.25
CA HIS A 60 8.51 -23.61 -11.58
C HIS A 60 7.96 -22.19 -11.57
N PRO A 61 6.69 -21.97 -11.94
CA PRO A 61 6.03 -20.68 -11.80
C PRO A 61 5.85 -20.34 -10.32
N VAL A 62 6.38 -19.20 -9.90
CA VAL A 62 6.27 -18.68 -8.55
C VAL A 62 5.68 -17.28 -8.61
N CYS A 63 4.76 -16.98 -7.69
CA CYS A 63 4.19 -15.63 -7.59
C CYS A 63 5.27 -14.64 -7.14
N GLU A 64 5.28 -13.41 -7.67
CA GLU A 64 6.25 -12.37 -7.30
C GLU A 64 6.31 -12.15 -5.77
N TYR A 65 5.16 -12.19 -5.09
CA TYR A 65 5.09 -12.10 -3.63
C TYR A 65 5.84 -13.24 -2.92
N CYS A 66 5.60 -14.46 -3.36
CA CYS A 66 6.20 -15.68 -2.84
C CYS A 66 7.71 -15.68 -3.07
N GLU A 67 8.12 -15.20 -4.24
CA GLU A 67 9.51 -15.07 -4.61
C GLU A 67 10.23 -14.05 -3.71
N ARG A 68 9.62 -12.89 -3.50
CA ARG A 68 10.15 -11.83 -2.64
C ARG A 68 10.34 -12.33 -1.20
N LEU A 69 9.35 -13.02 -0.63
CA LEU A 69 9.46 -13.60 0.71
C LEU A 69 10.60 -14.61 0.82
N PHE A 70 10.78 -15.44 -0.21
CA PHE A 70 11.89 -16.38 -0.23
C PHE A 70 13.24 -15.66 -0.25
N LEU A 71 13.42 -14.66 -1.13
CA LEU A 71 14.65 -13.89 -1.21
C LEU A 71 14.95 -13.18 0.11
N GLU A 72 13.94 -12.55 0.69
CA GLU A 72 14.04 -11.89 2.00
C GLU A 72 14.50 -12.87 3.08
N ARG A 73 13.92 -14.08 3.12
CA ARG A 73 14.34 -15.12 4.07
C ARG A 73 15.79 -15.54 3.87
N ILE A 74 16.23 -15.77 2.63
CA ILE A 74 17.62 -16.14 2.33
C ILE A 74 18.58 -15.04 2.78
N LEU A 75 18.27 -13.78 2.49
CA LEU A 75 19.08 -12.63 2.91
C LEU A 75 19.19 -12.51 4.43
N ILE A 76 18.08 -12.71 5.15
CA ILE A 76 18.07 -12.69 6.63
C ILE A 76 18.94 -13.83 7.19
N LEU A 77 18.81 -15.03 6.62
CA LEU A 77 19.58 -16.19 7.08
C LEU A 77 21.07 -16.02 6.79
N SER A 78 21.45 -15.49 5.63
CA SER A 78 22.86 -15.23 5.30
C SER A 78 23.46 -14.15 6.21
N ALA A 79 22.72 -13.05 6.45
CA ALA A 79 23.18 -11.99 7.33
C ALA A 79 23.32 -12.46 8.79
N LYS A 80 22.38 -13.29 9.26
CA LYS A 80 22.48 -13.91 10.59
C LYS A 80 23.70 -14.81 10.69
N LYS A 81 23.89 -15.69 9.70
CA LYS A 81 25.06 -16.59 9.65
C LYS A 81 26.36 -15.80 9.66
N GLN A 82 26.48 -14.77 8.83
CA GLN A 82 27.65 -13.89 8.79
C GLN A 82 27.93 -13.28 10.17
N LYS A 83 26.90 -12.72 10.85
CA LYS A 83 27.06 -12.18 12.21
C LYS A 83 27.56 -13.23 13.19
N ASP A 84 26.95 -14.42 13.18
CA ASP A 84 27.30 -15.51 14.08
C ASP A 84 28.75 -15.99 13.83
N ASP A 85 29.17 -16.11 12.56
CA ASP A 85 30.53 -16.47 12.17
C ASP A 85 31.57 -15.42 12.64
N LEU A 86 31.26 -14.12 12.51
CA LEU A 86 32.11 -13.04 13.04
C LEU A 86 32.20 -13.07 14.57
N ALA A 87 31.07 -13.30 15.26
CA ALA A 87 31.04 -13.38 16.72
C ALA A 87 31.87 -14.56 17.24
N ASN A 88 31.75 -15.72 16.60
CA ASN A 88 32.56 -16.90 16.92
C ASN A 88 34.06 -16.63 16.69
N SER A 89 34.41 -15.97 15.58
CA SER A 89 35.80 -15.60 15.27
C SER A 89 36.36 -14.62 16.30
N LEU A 90 35.55 -13.67 16.77
CA LEU A 90 35.94 -12.73 17.82
C LEU A 90 36.20 -13.45 19.16
N ASP A 91 35.37 -14.43 19.52
CA ASP A 91 35.52 -15.20 20.76
C ASP A 91 36.77 -16.09 20.74
N GLN A 92 37.06 -16.70 19.59
CA GLN A 92 38.32 -17.41 19.34
C GLN A 92 39.54 -16.48 19.47
N ALA A 93 39.49 -15.29 18.85
CA ALA A 93 40.56 -14.30 18.94
C ALA A 93 40.78 -13.81 20.38
N ASN A 94 39.72 -13.61 21.15
CA ASN A 94 39.81 -13.26 22.57
C ASN A 94 40.47 -14.37 23.40
N THR A 95 40.11 -15.62 23.14
CA THR A 95 40.69 -16.78 23.81
C THR A 95 42.17 -16.93 23.49
N GLU A 96 42.55 -16.79 22.22
CA GLU A 96 43.95 -16.82 21.79
C GLU A 96 44.76 -15.69 22.44
N LEU A 97 44.22 -14.47 22.48
CA LEU A 97 44.83 -13.33 23.16
C LEU A 97 45.05 -13.58 24.66
N ALA A 98 44.06 -14.17 25.34
CA ALA A 98 44.18 -14.52 26.74
C ALA A 98 45.32 -15.55 26.97
N ASN A 99 45.39 -16.58 26.11
CA ASN A 99 46.45 -17.59 26.15
C ASN A 99 47.84 -16.98 25.90
N LYS A 100 47.98 -16.12 24.88
CA LYS A 100 49.25 -15.42 24.58
C LYS A 100 49.68 -14.52 25.74
N ARG A 101 48.74 -13.78 26.35
CA ARG A 101 49.02 -12.96 27.54
C ARG A 101 49.48 -13.83 28.71
N GLN A 102 48.83 -14.97 28.96
CA GLN A 102 49.25 -15.89 30.01
C GLN A 102 50.66 -16.45 29.77
N GLN A 103 50.98 -16.83 28.52
CA GLN A 103 52.31 -17.26 28.13
C GLN A 103 53.34 -16.14 28.37
N LEU A 104 53.01 -14.90 28.01
CA LEU A 104 53.87 -13.75 28.23
C LEU A 104 54.19 -13.53 29.72
N TYR A 105 53.18 -13.63 30.59
CA TYR A 105 53.38 -13.56 32.04
C TYR A 105 54.35 -14.66 32.52
N SER A 106 54.20 -15.88 32.01
CA SER A 106 55.10 -16.99 32.38
C SER A 106 56.55 -16.73 31.95
N PHE A 107 56.79 -16.24 30.73
CA PHE A 107 58.13 -15.92 30.26
C PHE A 107 58.74 -14.72 30.98
N LYS A 108 57.95 -13.68 31.28
CA LYS A 108 58.40 -12.52 32.07
C LYS A 108 58.85 -12.95 33.47
N ASN A 109 58.15 -13.89 34.11
CA ASN A 109 58.58 -14.44 35.41
C ASN A 109 59.90 -15.22 35.32
N VAL A 110 60.09 -16.05 34.28
CA VAL A 110 61.35 -16.78 34.06
C VAL A 110 62.51 -15.82 33.81
N PHE A 111 62.29 -14.78 33.01
CA PHE A 111 63.29 -13.75 32.73
C PHE A 111 63.65 -12.94 33.98
N HIS A 112 62.68 -12.61 34.83
CA HIS A 112 62.94 -11.92 36.10
C HIS A 112 63.87 -12.72 37.04
N ASN A 113 63.74 -14.05 37.05
CA ASN A 113 64.59 -14.94 37.85
C ASN A 113 65.96 -15.23 37.20
N ASN A 114 66.13 -14.97 35.91
CA ASN A 114 67.40 -15.16 35.18
C ASN A 114 67.56 -14.10 34.06
N PRO A 115 67.97 -12.87 34.41
CA PRO A 115 67.99 -11.74 33.49
C PRO A 115 69.08 -11.82 32.40
N GLU A 116 70.09 -12.67 32.55
CA GLU A 116 71.14 -12.84 31.52
C GLU A 116 70.70 -13.77 30.36
N SER A 117 69.51 -14.35 30.44
CA SER A 117 68.97 -15.23 29.39
C SER A 117 68.49 -14.44 28.16
N THR A 118 69.37 -14.22 27.19
CA THR A 118 69.04 -13.61 25.89
C THR A 118 67.94 -14.38 25.14
N THR A 119 67.86 -15.70 25.33
CA THR A 119 66.83 -16.55 24.73
C THR A 119 65.44 -16.24 25.29
N SER A 120 65.34 -15.94 26.59
CA SER A 120 64.07 -15.58 27.23
C SER A 120 63.60 -14.19 26.81
N GLU A 121 64.52 -13.25 26.65
CA GLU A 121 64.23 -11.89 26.19
C GLU A 121 63.67 -11.87 24.75
N GLN A 122 64.32 -12.58 23.82
CA GLN A 122 63.85 -12.68 22.43
C GLN A 122 62.44 -13.31 22.31
N LYS A 123 62.14 -14.31 23.15
CA LYS A 123 60.81 -14.94 23.20
C LYS A 123 59.74 -13.98 23.72
N ILE A 124 60.07 -13.14 24.70
CA ILE A 124 59.16 -12.11 25.23
C ILE A 124 58.86 -11.07 24.14
N GLN A 125 59.89 -10.54 23.48
CA GLN A 125 59.73 -9.54 22.42
C GLN A 125 58.85 -10.05 21.28
N LYS A 126 59.12 -11.26 20.78
CA LYS A 126 58.30 -11.89 19.74
C LYS A 126 56.84 -12.06 20.17
N LEU A 127 56.61 -12.50 21.42
CA LEU A 127 55.25 -12.73 21.91
C LEU A 127 54.50 -11.40 22.15
N ASP A 128 55.20 -10.33 22.57
CA ASP A 128 54.64 -8.99 22.65
C ASP A 128 54.20 -8.49 21.26
N GLU A 129 55.00 -8.70 20.21
CA GLU A 129 54.62 -8.41 18.81
C GLU A 129 53.38 -9.23 18.37
N ASP A 130 53.38 -10.54 18.63
CA ASP A 130 52.24 -11.43 18.30
C ASP A 130 50.94 -11.02 19.02
N ILE A 131 51.04 -10.46 20.23
CA ILE A 131 49.89 -9.92 20.99
C ILE A 131 49.38 -8.62 20.38
N ILE A 132 50.28 -7.74 19.94
CA ILE A 132 49.91 -6.49 19.26
C ILE A 132 49.14 -6.81 17.97
N GLU A 133 49.68 -7.71 17.14
CA GLU A 133 49.02 -8.13 15.89
C GLU A 133 47.66 -8.78 16.17
N ALA A 134 47.58 -9.73 17.11
CA ALA A 134 46.31 -10.35 17.48
C ALA A 134 45.29 -9.34 18.03
N THR A 135 45.75 -8.31 18.75
CA THR A 135 44.89 -7.22 19.24
C THR A 135 44.35 -6.39 18.08
N TYR A 136 45.18 -6.10 17.08
CA TYR A 136 44.75 -5.40 15.88
C TYR A 136 43.68 -6.19 15.12
N GLN A 137 43.92 -7.47 14.84
CA GLN A 137 42.96 -8.34 14.15
C GLN A 137 41.63 -8.46 14.92
N LYS A 138 41.68 -8.59 16.25
CA LYS A 138 40.48 -8.58 17.09
C LYS A 138 39.67 -7.29 16.94
N ASN A 139 40.35 -6.14 16.97
CA ASN A 139 39.69 -4.84 16.86
C ASN A 139 39.05 -4.66 15.47
N LEU A 140 39.64 -5.21 14.42
CA LEU A 140 39.05 -5.24 13.08
C LEU A 140 37.72 -6.01 13.07
N LEU A 141 37.67 -7.20 13.66
CA LEU A 141 36.44 -7.99 13.81
C LEU A 141 35.37 -7.24 14.61
N LEU A 142 35.78 -6.56 15.69
CA LEU A 142 34.87 -5.76 16.50
C LEU A 142 34.25 -4.60 15.70
N SER A 143 35.06 -3.92 14.88
CA SER A 143 34.60 -2.85 14.01
C SER A 143 33.56 -3.35 13.00
N GLN A 144 33.78 -4.51 12.39
CA GLN A 144 32.83 -5.12 11.46
C GLN A 144 31.50 -5.49 12.14
N LEU A 145 31.54 -6.02 13.36
CA LEU A 145 30.32 -6.31 14.12
C LEU A 145 29.53 -5.05 14.48
N GLN A 146 30.23 -3.97 14.86
CA GLN A 146 29.61 -2.68 15.14
C GLN A 146 28.94 -2.09 13.89
N GLU A 147 29.57 -2.21 12.72
CA GLU A 147 29.01 -1.76 11.45
C GLU A 147 27.70 -2.48 11.13
N ILE A 148 27.69 -3.82 11.20
CA ILE A 148 26.47 -4.65 11.03
C ILE A 148 25.36 -4.23 12.01
N GLU A 149 25.69 -3.94 13.27
CA GLU A 149 24.70 -3.51 14.25
C GLU A 149 24.15 -2.12 13.96
N SER A 150 24.98 -1.21 13.46
CA SER A 150 24.57 0.13 13.05
C SER A 150 23.62 0.09 11.84
N GLU A 151 23.93 -0.72 10.83
CA GLU A 151 23.07 -0.93 9.65
C GLU A 151 21.71 -1.49 10.07
N LYS A 152 21.70 -2.45 11.00
CA LYS A 152 20.46 -3.03 11.55
C LYS A 152 19.60 -1.96 12.23
N ILE A 153 20.19 -1.01 12.95
CA ILE A 153 19.46 0.09 13.59
C ILE A 153 18.88 1.03 12.52
N GLN A 154 19.67 1.39 11.51
CA GLN A 154 19.22 2.26 10.41
C GLN A 154 18.04 1.65 9.64
N ILE A 155 18.11 0.36 9.31
CA ILE A 155 17.01 -0.34 8.63
C ILE A 155 15.74 -0.34 9.49
N LYS A 156 15.86 -0.58 10.80
CA LYS A 156 14.71 -0.52 11.72
C LYS A 156 14.07 0.87 11.75
N GLN A 157 14.88 1.93 11.81
CA GLN A 157 14.39 3.31 11.80
C GLN A 157 13.67 3.62 10.48
N SER A 158 14.27 3.29 9.33
CA SER A 158 13.64 3.47 8.02
C SER A 158 12.31 2.72 7.90
N ASN A 159 12.21 1.51 8.45
CA ASN A 159 10.97 0.74 8.44
C ASN A 159 9.88 1.36 9.33
N ILE A 160 10.25 1.94 10.48
CA ILE A 160 9.31 2.69 11.34
C ILE A 160 8.77 3.92 10.60
N GLU A 161 9.64 4.70 9.95
CA GLU A 161 9.24 5.87 9.17
C GLU A 161 8.28 5.49 8.03
N LYS A 162 8.57 4.39 7.32
CA LYS A 162 7.67 3.86 6.29
C LYS A 162 6.32 3.45 6.87
N ALA A 163 6.29 2.75 8.01
CA ALA A 163 5.04 2.36 8.66
C ALA A 163 4.20 3.58 9.06
N GLN A 164 4.81 4.59 9.70
CA GLN A 164 4.15 5.85 10.05
C GLN A 164 3.58 6.55 8.80
N SER A 165 4.31 6.54 7.69
CA SER A 165 3.82 7.13 6.42
C SER A 165 2.60 6.40 5.86
N VAL A 166 2.53 5.07 6.03
CA VAL A 166 1.40 4.24 5.62
C VAL A 166 0.20 4.51 6.50
N ASP A 167 0.38 4.59 7.82
CA ASP A 167 -0.69 4.91 8.78
C ASP A 167 -1.33 6.26 8.47
N ILE A 168 -0.51 7.29 8.18
CA ILE A 168 -1.00 8.62 7.77
C ILE A 168 -1.84 8.54 6.49
N LYS A 169 -1.39 7.76 5.50
CA LYS A 169 -2.16 7.56 4.25
C LYS A 169 -3.45 6.81 4.51
N GLN A 170 -3.45 5.83 5.41
CA GLN A 170 -4.63 5.04 5.76
C GLN A 170 -5.68 5.91 6.47
N VAL A 171 -5.27 6.79 7.39
CA VAL A 171 -6.18 7.75 8.03
C VAL A 171 -6.84 8.66 6.99
N LYS A 172 -6.06 9.24 6.08
CA LYS A 172 -6.60 10.06 4.99
C LYS A 172 -7.57 9.29 4.09
N LEU A 173 -7.24 8.04 3.77
CA LEU A 173 -8.13 7.18 2.98
C LEU A 173 -9.44 6.92 3.72
N GLN A 174 -9.40 6.65 5.02
CA GLN A 174 -10.59 6.46 5.84
C GLN A 174 -11.49 7.71 5.85
N GLU A 175 -10.90 8.91 5.99
CA GLU A 175 -11.66 10.16 5.94
C GLU A 175 -12.36 10.35 4.60
N THR A 176 -11.69 10.07 3.49
CA THR A 176 -12.31 10.16 2.15
C THR A 176 -13.41 9.13 1.95
N THR A 177 -13.21 7.91 2.47
CA THR A 177 -14.22 6.84 2.43
C THR A 177 -15.46 7.22 3.23
N ASN A 178 -15.28 7.79 4.44
CA ASN A 178 -16.39 8.25 5.27
C ASN A 178 -17.18 9.38 4.59
N LYS A 179 -16.49 10.32 3.91
CA LYS A 179 -17.15 11.37 3.13
C LYS A 179 -17.95 10.79 1.96
N ALA A 180 -17.36 9.85 1.21
CA ALA A 180 -18.05 9.18 0.11
C ALA A 180 -19.27 8.38 0.60
N GLN A 181 -19.15 7.71 1.74
CA GLN A 181 -20.27 6.98 2.34
C GLN A 181 -21.40 7.93 2.74
N LYS A 182 -21.09 9.07 3.35
CA LYS A 182 -22.11 10.08 3.67
C LYS A 182 -22.83 10.58 2.41
N SER A 183 -22.10 10.89 1.34
CA SER A 183 -22.70 11.30 0.07
C SER A 183 -23.54 10.17 -0.56
N LYS A 184 -23.15 8.91 -0.38
CA LYS A 184 -23.95 7.76 -0.80
C LYS A 184 -25.26 7.67 -0.03
N ASP A 185 -25.23 7.83 1.29
CA ASP A 185 -26.43 7.79 2.14
C ASP A 185 -27.41 8.92 1.76
N GLU A 186 -26.88 10.12 1.45
CA GLU A 186 -27.68 11.25 0.95
C GLU A 186 -28.36 10.93 -0.40
N LEU A 187 -27.64 10.28 -1.32
CA LEU A 187 -28.20 9.86 -2.61
C LEU A 187 -29.27 8.76 -2.44
N GLU A 188 -29.07 7.82 -1.52
CA GLU A 188 -30.06 6.78 -1.22
C GLU A 188 -31.35 7.38 -0.63
N ASP A 189 -31.24 8.43 0.21
CA ASP A 189 -32.41 9.14 0.71
C ASP A 189 -33.16 9.88 -0.39
N ILE A 190 -32.45 10.57 -1.29
CA ILE A 190 -33.05 11.22 -2.46
C ILE A 190 -33.76 10.18 -3.34
N GLN A 191 -33.12 9.02 -3.57
CA GLN A 191 -33.73 7.94 -4.36
C GLN A 191 -35.02 7.46 -3.71
N ARG A 192 -35.03 7.28 -2.38
CA ARG A 192 -36.24 6.89 -1.64
C ARG A 192 -37.36 7.92 -1.78
N GLN A 193 -37.05 9.21 -1.71
CA GLN A 193 -38.04 10.27 -1.93
C GLN A 193 -38.62 10.21 -3.34
N ILE A 194 -37.78 10.02 -4.36
CA ILE A 194 -38.22 9.84 -5.75
C ILE A 194 -39.18 8.65 -5.86
N ASP A 195 -38.82 7.50 -5.29
CA ASP A 195 -39.64 6.29 -5.34
C ASP A 195 -41.02 6.51 -4.67
N GLU A 196 -41.08 7.25 -3.56
CA GLU A 196 -42.33 7.63 -2.89
C GLU A 196 -43.20 8.57 -3.74
N PHE A 197 -42.59 9.57 -4.39
CA PHE A 197 -43.29 10.44 -5.34
C PHE A 197 -43.85 9.63 -6.52
N LEU A 198 -43.06 8.71 -7.07
CA LEU A 198 -43.49 7.85 -8.18
C LEU A 198 -44.65 6.93 -7.77
N ALA A 199 -44.66 6.42 -6.53
CA ALA A 199 -45.76 5.60 -6.01
C ALA A 199 -47.08 6.39 -5.84
N ASN A 200 -47.00 7.70 -5.61
CA ASN A 200 -48.16 8.58 -5.41
C ASN A 200 -48.75 9.14 -6.72
N LEU A 201 -47.98 9.15 -7.82
CA LEU A 201 -48.44 9.65 -9.14
C LEU A 201 -49.77 9.04 -9.62
N PRO A 202 -50.01 7.71 -9.53
CA PRO A 202 -51.27 7.13 -10.00
C PRO A 202 -52.51 7.64 -9.25
N ASN A 203 -52.37 7.92 -7.94
CA ASN A 203 -53.46 8.46 -7.13
C ASN A 203 -53.77 9.91 -7.54
N LEU A 204 -52.74 10.73 -7.76
CA LEU A 204 -52.89 12.10 -8.27
C LEU A 204 -53.53 12.12 -9.66
N GLU A 205 -53.15 11.21 -10.55
CA GLU A 205 -53.80 11.06 -11.86
C GLU A 205 -55.27 10.65 -11.75
N ALA A 206 -55.60 9.76 -10.81
CA ALA A 206 -56.98 9.35 -10.55
C ALA A 206 -57.83 10.51 -9.98
N GLU A 207 -57.27 11.29 -9.05
CA GLU A 207 -57.90 12.50 -8.51
C GLU A 207 -58.13 13.56 -9.59
N GLN A 208 -57.13 13.80 -10.46
CA GLN A 208 -57.26 14.74 -11.57
C GLN A 208 -58.33 14.31 -12.56
N LYS A 209 -58.37 13.02 -12.94
CA LYS A 209 -59.42 12.47 -13.82
C LYS A 209 -60.80 12.59 -13.18
N SER A 210 -60.93 12.33 -11.89
CA SER A 210 -62.17 12.52 -11.14
C SER A 210 -62.60 13.99 -11.13
N ALA A 211 -61.69 14.93 -10.85
CA ALA A 211 -61.98 16.36 -10.84
C ALA A 211 -62.41 16.88 -12.23
N ILE A 212 -61.76 16.43 -13.31
CA ILE A 212 -62.19 16.74 -14.69
C ILE A 212 -63.59 16.22 -14.96
N THR A 213 -63.93 15.03 -14.46
CA THR A 213 -65.27 14.44 -14.64
C THR A 213 -66.35 15.19 -13.86
N GLN A 214 -65.98 15.83 -12.75
CA GLN A 214 -66.88 16.67 -11.94
C GLN A 214 -67.07 18.09 -12.49
N LEU A 215 -66.19 18.54 -13.39
CA LEU A 215 -66.38 19.81 -14.08
C LEU A 215 -67.52 19.66 -15.10
N ASP A 216 -68.61 20.40 -14.88
CA ASP A 216 -69.72 20.48 -15.81
C ASP A 216 -69.36 21.37 -17.02
N PHE A 217 -68.97 20.73 -18.12
CA PHE A 217 -68.66 21.43 -19.38
C PHE A 217 -69.91 21.92 -20.14
N SER A 218 -71.13 21.66 -19.64
CA SER A 218 -72.38 22.10 -20.26
C SER A 218 -72.46 23.62 -20.45
N ASN A 219 -71.76 24.38 -19.59
CA ASN A 219 -71.73 25.85 -19.65
C ASN A 219 -70.60 26.40 -20.55
N TYR A 220 -69.58 25.60 -20.88
CA TYR A 220 -68.47 26.03 -21.74
C TYR A 220 -68.90 26.18 -23.20
N GLU A 221 -69.77 25.28 -23.69
CA GLU A 221 -70.42 25.40 -25.01
C GLU A 221 -71.28 26.66 -25.12
N GLN A 222 -71.91 27.12 -24.02
CA GLN A 222 -72.75 28.33 -24.02
C GLN A 222 -71.91 29.62 -24.00
N ILE A 223 -70.78 29.64 -23.28
CA ILE A 223 -69.88 30.80 -23.22
C ILE A 223 -69.16 31.03 -24.56
N PHE A 224 -68.77 29.97 -25.28
CA PHE A 224 -68.12 30.08 -26.59
C PHE A 224 -69.09 30.36 -27.74
N ARG A 225 -70.36 29.98 -27.65
CA ARG A 225 -71.38 30.37 -28.63
C ARG A 225 -71.78 31.86 -28.53
N GLY A 226 -71.56 32.49 -27.38
CA GLY A 226 -71.95 33.88 -27.11
C GLY A 226 -70.82 34.92 -27.15
N SER A 227 -69.56 34.51 -27.36
CA SER A 227 -68.42 35.44 -27.37
C SER A 227 -67.84 35.56 -28.79
N ASN A 228 -67.63 36.80 -29.25
CA ASN A 228 -66.97 37.15 -30.52
C ASN A 228 -65.47 36.80 -30.49
N LEU A 229 -65.16 35.52 -30.23
CA LEU A 229 -63.80 34.98 -30.19
C LEU A 229 -63.00 35.26 -31.47
N PRO A 230 -63.58 35.23 -32.69
CA PRO A 230 -62.86 35.63 -33.90
C PRO A 230 -62.44 37.10 -33.89
N GLU A 231 -63.24 37.98 -33.28
CA GLU A 231 -63.01 39.42 -33.24
C GLU A 231 -61.96 39.78 -32.17
N LEU A 232 -61.96 39.07 -31.04
CA LEU A 232 -60.93 39.20 -30.00
C LEU A 232 -59.56 38.68 -30.46
N MET A 233 -59.54 37.53 -31.14
CA MET A 233 -58.34 36.96 -31.78
C MET A 233 -57.78 37.91 -32.84
N ASN A 234 -58.64 38.54 -33.64
CA ASN A 234 -58.23 39.50 -34.66
C ASN A 234 -57.68 40.80 -34.03
N GLN A 235 -58.31 41.32 -32.96
CA GLN A 235 -57.78 42.47 -32.21
C GLN A 235 -56.43 42.17 -31.54
N GLN A 236 -56.21 40.93 -31.10
CA GLN A 236 -54.96 40.51 -30.47
C GLN A 236 -53.84 40.30 -31.51
N ALA A 237 -54.17 39.77 -32.69
CA ALA A 237 -53.26 39.71 -33.84
C ALA A 237 -52.87 41.11 -34.35
N ILE A 238 -53.83 42.04 -34.42
CA ILE A 238 -53.56 43.43 -34.80
C ILE A 238 -52.64 44.10 -33.76
N LYS A 239 -52.87 43.89 -32.45
CA LYS A 239 -52.00 44.41 -31.38
C LYS A 239 -50.58 43.83 -31.45
N GLN A 240 -50.42 42.53 -31.73
CA GLN A 240 -49.10 41.92 -31.87
C GLN A 240 -48.34 42.43 -33.10
N SER A 241 -49.03 42.68 -34.21
CA SER A 241 -48.40 43.26 -35.41
C SER A 241 -47.94 44.71 -35.22
N GLN A 242 -48.64 45.51 -34.40
CA GLN A 242 -48.25 46.88 -34.05
C GLN A 242 -47.07 46.93 -33.06
N ILE A 243 -46.93 45.93 -32.18
CA ILE A 243 -45.81 45.82 -31.23
C ILE A 243 -44.50 45.47 -31.95
N MET A 244 -44.56 44.72 -33.06
CA MET A 244 -43.38 44.32 -33.84
C MET A 244 -42.80 45.45 -34.73
N GLN A 245 -43.45 46.61 -34.83
CA GLN A 245 -42.98 47.75 -35.65
C GLN A 245 -42.36 48.90 -34.84
N GLN A 246 -42.18 48.76 -33.52
CA GLN A 246 -41.45 49.77 -32.73
C GLN A 246 -39.95 49.45 -32.64
N PRO A 247 -39.05 50.41 -32.94
CA PRO A 247 -37.61 50.16 -32.94
C PRO A 247 -37.07 49.96 -31.51
N SER A 248 -36.39 48.82 -31.34
CA SER A 248 -35.67 48.41 -30.14
C SER A 248 -34.62 49.44 -29.71
N SER A 249 -34.86 50.12 -28.59
CA SER A 249 -33.83 50.89 -27.90
C SER A 249 -33.84 50.62 -26.40
N LYS A 250 -32.90 49.78 -25.96
CA LYS A 250 -31.96 50.03 -24.85
C LYS A 250 -31.26 48.72 -24.44
N LYS A 251 -30.01 48.59 -24.90
CA LYS A 251 -28.98 47.77 -24.26
C LYS A 251 -28.87 48.18 -22.79
N LYS A 252 -28.97 47.24 -21.86
CA LYS A 252 -28.46 47.39 -20.49
C LYS A 252 -27.29 46.42 -20.31
N LYS A 253 -26.27 46.96 -19.66
CA LYS A 253 -24.91 46.46 -19.47
C LYS A 253 -24.89 45.12 -18.72
N GLU A 254 -24.08 44.19 -19.21
CA GLU A 254 -23.59 43.03 -18.46
C GLU A 254 -22.41 43.49 -17.61
N ASP A 255 -22.53 43.37 -16.29
CA ASP A 255 -21.41 43.52 -15.36
C ASP A 255 -20.68 42.18 -15.26
N ASN A 256 -19.50 42.13 -15.88
CA ASN A 256 -18.50 41.08 -15.69
C ASN A 256 -18.05 41.06 -14.22
N LYS A 257 -18.17 39.90 -13.55
CA LYS A 257 -17.37 39.58 -12.36
C LYS A 257 -16.54 38.35 -12.66
N GLU A 258 -15.25 38.59 -12.91
CA GLU A 258 -14.19 37.61 -12.98
C GLU A 258 -14.03 36.92 -11.62
N CYS A 259 -14.04 35.59 -11.61
CA CYS A 259 -13.63 34.77 -10.49
C CYS A 259 -12.18 34.35 -10.74
N ASN A 260 -11.23 35.05 -10.14
CA ASN A 260 -9.82 34.66 -10.11
C ASN A 260 -9.64 33.56 -9.07
N ILE A 261 -9.21 32.37 -9.52
CA ILE A 261 -8.61 31.33 -8.69
C ILE A 261 -7.16 31.18 -9.16
N TYR A 262 -6.24 31.55 -8.29
CA TYR A 262 -4.89 30.98 -8.19
C TYR A 262 -4.62 30.72 -6.71
#